data_AF-A0AA42YYD4-F1
#
_entry.id   AF-A0AA42YYD4-F1
#
_cell.length_a   1.000
_cell.length_b   1.000
_cell.length_c   1.000
_cell.angle_alpha   90.00
_cell.angle_beta   90.00
_cell.angle_gamma   90.00
#
_symmetry.space_group_name_H-M   'P 1'
#
loop_
_entity.id
_entity.type
_entity.pdbx_description
1 polymer ?
#
loop_
_entity_poly.entity_id
_entity_poly.type
_entity_poly.pdbx_seq_one_letter_code
_entity_poly.pdbx_strand_id
1 'polypeptide(L)'
;MDALFDYFFWVFFVGIAAYIVYSLFTKRGKGRMFGGEIVETLLPTISKRRGMVRTNIKVHLIKPSDRPNERDIGIEFSRSAVLAWNMTPITLTAQEASQLRELIDTGLSGES
;
A
#
# COMPACT_ATOMS: atom_id res chain seq x y z
N MET A 1 24.27 -35.51 -7.36
CA MET A 1 24.31 -34.04 -7.26
C MET A 1 22.92 -33.45 -7.46
N ASP A 2 22.02 -34.14 -8.16
CA ASP A 2 20.67 -33.66 -8.48
C ASP A 2 19.78 -33.45 -7.25
N ALA A 3 19.76 -34.37 -6.29
CA ALA A 3 18.93 -34.22 -5.08
C ALA A 3 19.32 -33.02 -4.20
N LEU A 4 20.60 -32.66 -4.14
CA LEU A 4 21.07 -31.49 -3.39
C LEU A 4 20.68 -30.19 -4.11
N PHE A 5 20.79 -30.19 -5.44
CA PHE A 5 20.36 -29.08 -6.28
C PHE A 5 18.85 -28.87 -6.20
N ASP A 6 18.06 -29.94 -6.29
CA ASP A 6 16.60 -29.91 -6.16
C ASP A 6 16.16 -29.38 -4.79
N TYR A 7 16.80 -29.84 -3.71
CA TYR A 7 16.50 -29.35 -2.37
C TYR A 7 16.83 -27.85 -2.24
N PHE A 8 18.00 -27.42 -2.71
CA PHE A 8 18.38 -26.02 -2.69
C PHE A 8 17.42 -25.16 -3.52
N PHE A 9 17.04 -25.63 -4.71
CA PHE A 9 16.07 -24.98 -5.58
C PHE A 9 14.73 -24.78 -4.85
N TRP A 10 14.14 -25.83 -4.30
CA TRP A 10 12.87 -25.72 -3.59
C TRP A 10 12.94 -24.83 -2.35
N VAL A 11 14.00 -24.95 -1.55
CA VAL A 11 14.20 -24.09 -0.36
C VAL A 11 14.31 -22.62 -0.75
N PHE A 12 15.06 -22.31 -1.82
CA PHE A 12 15.19 -20.95 -2.33
C PHE A 12 13.84 -20.39 -2.80
N PHE A 13 13.09 -21.14 -3.61
CA PHE A 13 11.79 -20.71 -4.11
C PHE A 13 10.75 -20.53 -3.01
N VAL A 14 10.70 -21.45 -2.03
CA VAL A 14 9.82 -21.33 -0.86
C VAL A 14 10.21 -20.11 -0.03
N GLY A 15 11.51 -19.85 0.15
CA GLY A 15 12.02 -18.66 0.85
C GLY A 15 11.57 -17.36 0.17
N ILE A 16 11.69 -17.27 -1.16
CA ILE A 16 11.21 -16.12 -1.93
C ILE A 16 9.69 -15.98 -1.81
N ALA A 17 8.93 -17.06 -1.98
CA ALA A 17 7.48 -17.03 -1.88
C ALA A 17 7.03 -16.54 -0.50
N ALA A 18 7.64 -17.05 0.57
CA ALA A 18 7.38 -16.61 1.94
C ALA A 18 7.72 -15.13 2.14
N TYR A 19 8.85 -14.65 1.60
CA TYR A 19 9.25 -13.25 1.65
C TYR A 19 8.25 -12.33 0.93
N ILE A 20 7.80 -12.71 -0.27
CA ILE A 20 6.81 -11.95 -1.04
C ILE A 20 5.50 -11.85 -0.26
N VAL A 21 4.99 -12.98 0.26
CA VAL A 21 3.76 -13.01 1.07
C VAL A 21 3.92 -12.11 2.30
N TYR A 22 5.02 -12.23 3.04
CA TYR A 22 5.30 -11.36 4.18
C TYR A 22 5.29 -9.87 3.78
N SER A 23 5.92 -9.52 2.65
CA SER A 23 6.01 -8.15 2.18
C SER A 23 4.64 -7.56 1.78
N LEU A 24 3.76 -8.37 1.19
CA LEU A 24 2.44 -7.91 0.73
C LEU A 24 1.40 -7.79 1.83
N PHE A 25 1.48 -8.63 2.86
CA PHE A 25 0.42 -8.73 3.88
C PHE A 25 0.75 -8.04 5.21
N THR A 26 2.02 -7.73 5.50
CA THR A 26 2.40 -7.09 6.76
C THR A 26 2.53 -5.58 6.64
N LYS A 27 2.24 -4.85 7.73
CA LYS A 27 2.44 -3.38 7.80
C LYS A 27 3.90 -2.99 7.53
N ARG A 28 4.87 -3.79 7.99
CA ARG A 28 6.30 -3.56 7.74
C ARG A 28 6.65 -3.72 6.26
N GLY A 29 6.12 -4.75 5.61
CA GLY A 29 6.30 -4.96 4.18
C GLY A 29 5.67 -3.85 3.34
N LYS A 30 4.40 -3.55 3.61
CA LYS A 30 3.67 -2.47 2.94
C LYS A 30 4.30 -1.11 3.15
N GLY A 31 4.80 -0.82 4.35
CA GLY A 31 5.47 0.44 4.65
C GLY A 31 6.64 0.73 3.69
N ARG A 32 7.43 -0.29 3.35
CA ARG A 32 8.52 -0.13 2.36
C ARG A 32 8.01 0.37 1.01
N MET A 33 6.79 -0.03 0.62
CA MET A 33 6.16 0.44 -0.62
C MET A 33 5.71 1.90 -0.54
N PHE A 34 5.53 2.44 0.66
CA PHE A 34 5.28 3.87 0.93
C PHE A 34 6.58 4.66 1.21
N GLY A 35 7.76 4.03 1.17
CA GLY A 35 9.04 4.67 1.51
C GLY A 35 9.30 4.85 3.02
N GLY A 36 8.48 4.25 3.88
CA GLY A 36 8.53 4.51 5.33
C GLY A 36 7.89 3.43 6.20
N GLU A 37 7.69 3.72 7.47
CA GLU A 37 6.92 2.86 8.36
C GLU A 37 5.45 3.32 8.40
N ILE A 38 4.49 2.40 8.22
CA ILE A 38 3.08 2.68 8.50
C ILE A 38 2.91 2.72 10.02
N VAL A 39 2.85 3.94 10.57
CA VAL A 39 2.59 4.19 12.00
C VAL A 39 1.16 3.80 12.33
N GLU A 40 0.22 4.29 11.51
CA GLU A 40 -1.21 4.13 11.75
C GLU A 40 -1.96 4.00 10.43
N THR A 41 -3.12 3.33 10.48
CA THR A 41 -4.10 3.35 9.38
C THR A 41 -5.32 4.11 9.87
N LEU A 42 -5.61 5.24 9.23
CA LEU A 42 -6.74 6.08 9.57
C LEU A 42 -8.04 5.39 9.13
N LEU A 43 -9.05 5.46 9.99
CA LEU A 43 -10.39 4.91 9.76
C LEU A 43 -11.39 6.05 9.57
N PRO A 44 -12.47 5.85 8.78
CA PRO A 44 -12.89 4.61 8.13
C PRO A 44 -12.16 4.29 6.81
N THR A 45 -12.13 3.01 6.43
CA THR A 45 -11.71 2.58 5.09
C THR A 45 -12.85 2.80 4.10
N ILE A 46 -12.57 3.45 2.97
CA ILE A 46 -13.54 3.60 1.89
C ILE A 46 -13.54 2.30 1.09
N SER A 47 -14.68 1.63 0.98
CA SER A 47 -14.83 0.38 0.22
C SER A 47 -15.97 0.52 -0.79
N LYS A 48 -15.66 0.39 -2.08
CA LYS A 48 -16.62 0.41 -3.18
C LYS A 48 -16.59 -0.93 -3.92
N ARG A 49 -17.77 -1.52 -4.13
CA ARG A 49 -17.92 -2.72 -4.95
C ARG A 49 -18.62 -2.36 -6.25
N ARG A 50 -18.08 -2.83 -7.38
CA ARG A 50 -18.71 -2.72 -8.71
C ARG A 50 -18.62 -4.08 -9.39
N GLY A 51 -19.74 -4.83 -9.39
CA GLY A 51 -19.77 -6.21 -9.85
C GLY A 51 -18.84 -7.13 -9.04
N MET A 52 -17.95 -7.84 -9.73
CA MET A 52 -16.93 -8.70 -9.12
C MET A 52 -15.68 -7.93 -8.63
N VAL A 53 -15.58 -6.64 -8.93
CA VAL A 53 -14.46 -5.80 -8.53
C VAL A 53 -14.75 -5.13 -7.20
N ARG A 54 -13.83 -5.24 -6.24
CA ARG A 54 -13.83 -4.48 -4.99
C ARG A 54 -12.63 -3.54 -4.99
N THR A 55 -12.87 -2.27 -4.73
CA THR A 55 -11.84 -1.25 -4.53
C THR A 55 -11.91 -0.79 -3.08
N ASN A 56 -10.78 -0.82 -2.37
CA ASN A 56 -10.66 -0.19 -1.06
C ASN A 56 -9.60 0.90 -1.11
N ILE A 57 -9.92 2.06 -0.54
CA ILE A 57 -9.01 3.17 -0.33
C ILE A 57 -8.78 3.27 1.17
N LYS A 58 -7.51 3.17 1.59
CA LYS A 58 -7.10 3.40 2.97
C LYS A 58 -6.14 4.57 3.03
N VAL A 59 -6.17 5.26 4.15
CA VAL A 59 -5.22 6.32 4.46
C VAL A 59 -4.34 5.86 5.61
N HIS A 60 -3.05 6.12 5.51
CA HIS A 60 -2.02 5.68 6.43
C HIS A 60 -1.21 6.88 6.88
N LEU A 61 -0.86 6.92 8.17
CA LEU A 61 0.18 7.81 8.66
C LEU A 61 1.53 7.13 8.45
N ILE A 62 2.40 7.75 7.67
CA ILE A 62 3.71 7.23 7.30
C ILE A 62 4.78 8.02 8.05
N LYS A 63 5.75 7.30 8.62
CA LYS A 63 7.01 7.85 9.10
C LYS A 63 8.07 7.57 8.03
N PRO A 64 8.50 8.58 7.24
CA PRO A 64 9.48 8.38 6.18
C PRO A 64 10.81 7.87 6.72
N SER A 65 11.51 7.04 5.95
CA SER A 65 12.79 6.47 6.39
C SER A 65 13.94 7.49 6.35
N ASP A 66 13.85 8.47 5.46
CA ASP A 66 14.79 9.57 5.24
C ASP A 66 14.54 10.76 6.19
N ARG A 67 13.27 11.01 6.53
CA ARG A 67 12.82 12.13 7.39
C ARG A 67 12.05 11.63 8.62
N PRO A 68 12.71 11.04 9.62
CA PRO A 68 12.05 10.34 10.74
C PRO A 68 11.24 11.26 11.67
N ASN A 69 11.53 12.56 11.69
CA ASN A 69 10.82 13.55 12.48
C ASN A 69 9.56 14.09 11.78
N GLU A 70 9.35 13.73 10.51
CA GLU A 70 8.21 14.15 9.72
C GLU A 70 7.14 13.06 9.65
N ARG A 71 5.97 13.46 9.14
CA ARG A 71 4.83 12.59 8.92
C ARG A 71 4.27 12.85 7.54
N ASP A 72 4.21 11.79 6.76
CA ASP A 72 3.62 11.78 5.43
C ASP A 72 2.28 11.01 5.47
N ILE A 73 1.44 11.25 4.48
CA ILE A 73 0.16 10.58 4.29
C ILE A 73 0.31 9.56 3.17
N GLY A 74 0.13 8.29 3.51
CA GLY A 74 0.08 7.19 2.55
C GLY A 74 -1.36 6.90 2.14
N ILE A 75 -1.66 6.88 0.85
CA ILE A 75 -2.95 6.46 0.31
C ILE A 75 -2.77 5.09 -0.36
N GLU A 76 -3.43 4.06 0.16
CA GLU A 76 -3.47 2.71 -0.41
C GLU A 76 -4.72 2.57 -1.29
N PHE A 77 -4.54 2.46 -2.60
CA PHE A 77 -5.59 2.00 -3.51
C PHE A 77 -5.43 0.50 -3.73
N SER A 78 -6.31 -0.29 -3.12
CA SER A 78 -6.35 -1.75 -3.33
C SER A 78 -7.54 -2.12 -4.21
N ARG A 79 -7.30 -2.86 -5.28
CA ARG A 79 -8.33 -3.38 -6.18
C ARG A 79 -8.22 -4.89 -6.24
N SER A 80 -9.28 -5.59 -5.86
CA SER A 80 -9.42 -7.03 -6.05
C SER A 80 -10.50 -7.33 -7.09
N ALA A 81 -10.17 -8.21 -8.02
CA ALA A 81 -11.05 -8.81 -9.00
C ALA A 81 -10.79 -10.32 -9.05
N VAL A 82 -11.54 -11.07 -9.86
CA VAL A 82 -11.32 -12.51 -10.04
C VAL A 82 -9.88 -12.72 -10.55
N LEU A 83 -9.07 -13.40 -9.75
CA LEU A 83 -7.65 -13.72 -10.03
C LEU A 83 -6.72 -12.52 -10.20
N ALA A 84 -7.15 -11.30 -9.88
CA ALA A 84 -6.31 -10.11 -9.97
C ALA A 84 -6.39 -9.28 -8.69
N TRP A 85 -5.23 -9.01 -8.10
CA TRP A 85 -5.09 -8.08 -6.99
C TRP A 85 -4.01 -7.06 -7.32
N ASN A 86 -4.36 -5.78 -7.21
CA ASN A 86 -3.43 -4.68 -7.41
C ASN A 86 -3.50 -3.76 -6.20
N MET A 87 -2.34 -3.31 -5.73
CA MET A 87 -2.21 -2.30 -4.69
C MET A 87 -1.31 -1.19 -5.21
N THR A 88 -1.83 0.03 -5.24
CA THR A 88 -1.09 1.23 -5.62
C THR A 88 -0.90 2.12 -4.40
N PRO A 89 0.32 2.21 -3.85
CA PRO A 89 0.65 3.13 -2.78
C PRO A 89 0.96 4.52 -3.38
N ILE A 90 0.45 5.57 -2.75
CA ILE A 90 0.84 6.95 -3.01
C ILE A 90 1.25 7.56 -1.68
N THR A 91 2.45 8.12 -1.60
CA THR A 91 2.90 8.86 -0.41
C THR A 91 2.87 10.34 -0.73
N LEU A 92 2.26 11.12 0.15
CA LEU A 92 2.16 12.58 0.05
C LEU A 92 2.77 13.20 1.29
N THR A 93 3.54 14.26 1.12
CA THR A 93 3.92 15.15 2.22
C THR A 93 2.67 15.81 2.81
N ALA A 94 2.80 16.37 4.02
CA ALA A 94 1.71 17.13 4.63
C ALA A 94 1.18 18.27 3.73
N GLN A 95 2.07 18.93 2.98
CA GLN A 95 1.72 19.99 2.05
C GLN A 95 0.93 19.47 0.85
N GLU A 96 1.40 18.41 0.19
CA GLU A 96 0.72 17.79 -0.95
C GLU A 96 -0.64 17.20 -0.55
N ALA A 97 -0.73 16.61 0.66
CA ALA A 97 -1.99 16.12 1.19
C ALA A 97 -3.01 17.26 1.41
N SER A 98 -2.54 18.42 1.88
CA SER A 98 -3.38 19.62 2.01
C SER A 98 -3.85 20.13 0.65
N GLN A 99 -2.98 20.16 -0.36
CA GLN A 99 -3.33 20.54 -1.73
C GLN A 99 -4.35 19.57 -2.34
N LEU A 100 -4.16 18.25 -2.14
CA LEU A 100 -5.11 17.25 -2.61
C LEU A 100 -6.50 17.44 -1.97
N ARG A 101 -6.54 17.73 -0.67
CA ARG A 101 -7.80 18.05 0.02
C ARG A 101 -8.48 19.25 -0.62
N GLU A 102 -7.75 20.33 -0.86
CA GLU A 102 -8.30 21.54 -1.48
C GLU A 102 -8.88 21.24 -2.87
N LEU A 103 -8.16 20.49 -3.71
CA LEU A 103 -8.66 20.07 -5.02
C LEU A 103 -9.93 19.22 -4.95
N ILE A 104 -10.03 18.33 -3.94
CA ILE A 104 -11.24 17.55 -3.70
C ILE A 104 -12.38 18.46 -3.27
N ASP A 105 -12.14 19.37 -2.32
CA ASP A 105 -13.14 20.29 -1.78
C ASP A 105 -13.68 21.21 -2.91
N THR A 106 -12.82 21.76 -3.76
CA THR A 106 -13.22 22.55 -4.95
C THR A 106 -14.04 21.72 -5.95
N GLY A 107 -13.61 20.48 -6.24
CA GLY A 107 -14.36 19.60 -7.15
C GLY A 107 -15.74 19.22 -6.61
N LEU A 108 -15.93 19.23 -5.29
CA LEU A 108 -17.20 18.96 -4.62
C LEU A 108 -18.10 20.21 -4.52
N SER A 109 -17.54 21.42 -4.43
CA SER A 109 -18.31 22.67 -4.42
C SER A 109 -18.90 23.03 -5.78
N GLY A 110 -18.40 22.43 -6.87
CA GLY A 110 -18.90 22.67 -8.23
C GLY A 110 -18.47 24.03 -8.81
N GLU A 111 -17.52 24.70 -8.17
CA GLU A 111 -16.89 25.91 -8.68
C GLU A 111 -15.75 25.53 -9.64
N SER A 112 -16.10 25.33 -10.90
CA SER A 112 -15.16 25.08 -12.00
C SER A 112 -15.15 26.22 -13.00
#